data_AF-I1NP31-F1
#
_entry.id   AF-I1NP31-F1
#
_cell.length_a   1.000
_cell.length_b   1.000
_cell.length_c   1.000
_cell.angle_alpha   90.00
_cell.angle_beta   90.00
_cell.angle_gamma   90.00
#
_symmetry.space_group_name_H-M   'P 1'
#
loop_
_entity.id
_entity.type
_entity.pdbx_description
1 polymer ?
#
loop_
_entity_poly.entity_id
_entity_poly.type
_entity_poly.pdbx_seq_one_letter_code
_entity_poly.pdbx_strand_id
1 'polypeptide(L)' 'VRPWRSNPRRGTSRRGGIRPAAYTRLQVHFTGKRLDGTWFASTREDGVPLTFILGQ' A
#
# COMPACT_ATOMS: atom_id res chain seq x y z
N VAL A 1 -14.39 -20.37 -32.56
CA VAL A 1 -13.69 -20.14 -31.27
C VAL A 1 -12.73 -18.97 -31.45
N ARG A 2 -12.94 -17.84 -30.77
CA ARG A 2 -12.12 -16.62 -30.96
C ARG A 2 -10.87 -16.66 -30.08
N PRO A 3 -9.63 -16.57 -30.60
CA PRO A 3 -8.44 -16.47 -29.77
C PRO A 3 -8.26 -15.02 -29.26
N TRP A 4 -8.07 -14.88 -27.96
CA TRP A 4 -7.83 -13.62 -27.26
C TRP A 4 -6.53 -12.95 -27.77
N ARG A 5 -6.65 -11.78 -28.39
CA ARG A 5 -5.52 -10.98 -28.87
C ARG A 5 -5.11 -9.96 -27.79
N SER A 6 -3.80 -9.95 -27.51
CA SER A 6 -2.95 -8.88 -26.95
C SER A 6 -3.33 -8.21 -25.63
N ASN A 7 -2.39 -8.23 -24.66
CA ASN A 7 -2.23 -7.09 -23.75
C ASN A 7 -0.75 -6.67 -23.70
N PRO A 8 -0.39 -5.47 -24.20
CA PRO A 8 1.00 -5.02 -24.26
C PRO A 8 1.50 -4.72 -22.83
N ARG A 9 2.64 -5.32 -22.46
CA ARG A 9 3.36 -4.98 -21.22
C ARG A 9 3.88 -3.53 -21.35
N ARG A 10 3.07 -2.58 -20.91
CA ARG A 10 3.31 -1.14 -21.02
C ARG A 10 3.96 -0.59 -19.74
N GLY A 11 5.12 0.04 -19.91
CA GLY A 11 5.50 1.25 -19.16
C GLY A 11 6.47 1.08 -17.99
N THR A 12 7.73 1.44 -18.22
CA THR A 12 8.74 1.75 -17.22
C THR A 12 8.54 3.17 -16.65
N SER A 13 8.41 3.31 -15.32
CA SER A 13 8.67 4.53 -14.54
C SER A 13 8.82 4.13 -13.06
N ARG A 14 9.90 4.57 -12.39
CA ARG A 14 10.21 4.29 -10.98
C ARG A 14 9.07 4.84 -10.09
N ARG A 15 8.51 4.01 -9.21
CA ARG A 15 7.22 4.13 -8.47
C ARG A 15 5.99 3.54 -9.19
N GLY A 16 6.07 2.27 -9.56
CA GLY A 16 4.94 1.46 -10.00
C GLY A 16 4.65 0.34 -9.01
N GLY A 17 3.83 0.61 -8.00
CA GLY A 17 3.32 -0.40 -7.07
C GLY A 17 1.92 -0.87 -7.47
N ILE A 18 1.60 -2.13 -7.19
CA ILE A 18 0.22 -2.64 -7.32
C ILE A 18 -0.65 -1.95 -6.26
N ARG A 19 -1.78 -1.38 -6.68
CA ARG A 19 -2.77 -0.84 -5.73
C ARG A 19 -3.42 -2.01 -4.99
N PRO A 20 -3.46 -1.99 -3.66
CA PRO A 20 -4.05 -3.09 -2.91
C PRO A 20 -5.56 -3.17 -3.18
N ALA A 21 -6.05 -4.39 -3.41
CA ALA A 21 -7.48 -4.67 -3.51
C ALA A 21 -8.11 -4.75 -2.11
N ALA A 22 -9.43 -4.59 -2.02
CA ALA A 22 -10.16 -4.85 -0.78
C ALA A 22 -9.84 -6.26 -0.25
N TYR A 23 -9.86 -6.41 1.07
CA TYR A 23 -9.55 -7.64 1.80
C TYR A 23 -8.13 -8.19 1.60
N THR A 24 -7.19 -7.37 1.10
CA THR A 24 -5.77 -7.75 1.01
C THR A 24 -5.05 -7.50 2.34
N ARG A 25 -4.17 -8.43 2.73
CA ARG A 25 -3.25 -8.24 3.88
C ARG A 25 -2.14 -7.26 3.52
N LEU A 26 -1.99 -6.20 4.31
CA LEU A 26 -1.01 -5.13 4.14
C LEU A 26 -0.02 -5.09 5.30
N GLN A 27 1.19 -4.65 4.99
CA GLN A 27 2.22 -4.27 5.97
C GLN A 27 2.66 -2.83 5.68
N VAL A 28 2.54 -1.94 6.65
CA VAL A 28 2.83 -0.51 6.46
C VAL A 28 3.61 0.06 7.63
N HIS A 29 4.54 0.96 7.33
CA HIS A 29 4.97 1.95 8.30
C HIS A 29 4.08 3.20 8.18
N PHE A 30 3.56 3.65 9.30
CA PHE A 30 2.80 4.89 9.40
C PHE A 30 3.36 5.78 10.52
N THR A 31 3.07 7.08 10.37
CA THR A 31 3.27 8.11 11.37
C THR A 31 1.98 8.92 11.43
N GLY A 32 1.31 8.90 12.57
CA GLY A 32 0.11 9.66 12.86
C GLY A 32 0.44 10.95 13.61
N LYS A 33 -0.03 12.08 13.09
CA LYS A 33 0.05 13.39 13.73
C LYS A 33 -1.34 13.97 13.92
N ARG A 34 -1.54 14.70 15.02
CA ARG A 34 -2.68 15.59 15.21
C ARG A 34 -2.55 16.81 14.30
N LEU A 35 -3.62 17.58 14.16
CA LEU A 35 -3.65 18.78 13.32
C LEU A 35 -2.68 19.86 13.82
N ASP A 36 -2.35 19.85 15.12
CA ASP A 36 -1.35 20.73 15.73
C ASP A 36 0.11 20.27 15.48
N GLY A 37 0.31 19.15 14.77
CA GLY A 37 1.63 18.60 14.47
C GLY A 37 2.20 17.67 15.53
N THR A 38 1.54 17.52 16.69
CA THR A 38 1.96 16.58 17.73
C THR A 38 1.75 15.14 17.26
N TRP A 39 2.71 14.28 17.55
CA TRP A 39 2.66 12.88 17.15
C TRP A 39 1.78 12.12 18.14
N PHE A 40 0.97 11.19 17.64
CA PHE A 40 0.20 10.29 18.52
C PHE A 40 0.59 8.82 18.35
N ALA A 41 1.16 8.43 17.20
CA ALA A 41 1.68 7.07 16.98
C ALA A 41 2.69 7.06 15.81
N SER A 42 3.74 6.24 15.90
CA SER A 42 4.68 6.02 14.80
C SER A 42 5.35 4.65 14.89
N THR A 43 5.02 3.77 13.95
CA THR A 43 5.68 2.45 13.79
C THR A 43 7.16 2.55 13.38
N ARG A 44 7.63 3.73 13.00
CA ARG A 44 9.04 3.93 12.65
C ARG A 44 9.93 4.01 13.88
N GLU A 45 9.39 4.43 15.03
CA GLU A 45 10.13 4.48 16.29
C GLU A 45 10.47 3.07 16.78
N ASP A 46 9.49 2.16 16.69
CA ASP A 46 9.65 0.77 17.13
C ASP A 46 10.32 -0.12 16.08
N GLY A 47 10.47 0.37 14.85
CA GLY A 47 11.02 -0.39 13.72
C GLY A 47 10.14 -1.54 13.22
N VAL A 48 8.95 -1.74 13.80
CA VAL A 48 8.04 -2.85 13.47
C VAL A 48 6.85 -2.31 12.65
N PRO A 49 6.60 -2.83 11.43
CA PRO A 49 5.46 -2.41 10.62
C PRO A 49 4.12 -2.95 11.16
N LEU A 50 3.05 -2.19 10.95
CA LEU A 50 1.70 -2.63 11.26
C LEU A 50 1.19 -3.57 10.16
N THR A 51 0.62 -4.71 10.57
CA THR A 51 -0.02 -5.67 9.65
C THR A 51 -1.53 -5.67 9.86
N PHE A 52 -2.31 -5.51 8.79
CA PHE A 52 -3.77 -5.55 8.85
C PHE A 52 -4.40 -5.99 7.52
N ILE A 53 -5.70 -6.29 7.50
CA ILE A 53 -6.47 -6.60 6.29
C ILE A 53 -7.26 -5.34 5.88
N LEU A 54 -7.15 -4.93 4.61
CA LEU A 54 -7.80 -3.72 4.12
C LEU A 54 -9.33 -3.91 4.03
N GLY A 55 -10.09 -3.15 4.82
CA GLY A 55 -11.57 -3.15 4.76
C GLY A 55 -12.25 -4.23 5.59
N GLN A 56 -11.55 -4.84 6.54
CA GLN A 56 -12.13 -5.67 7.60
C GLN A 56 -12.61 -4.81 8.78
#